data_AF-A0A3B9JBM1-F1
#
_entry.id   AF-A0A3B9JBM1-F1
#
_cell.length_a   1.000
_cell.length_b   1.000
_cell.length_c   1.000
_cell.angle_alpha   90.00
_cell.angle_beta   90.00
_cell.angle_gamma   90.00
#
_symmetry.space_group_name_H-M   'P 1'
#
loop_
_entity.id
_entity.type
_entity.pdbx_description
1 polymer ?
#
loop_
_entity_poly.entity_id
_entity_poly.type
_entity_poly.pdbx_seq_one_letter_code
_entity_poly.pdbx_strand_id
1 'polypeptide(L)'
;MKEQFVDHKFSKSSLALIETCSGILDEYESQGYKLSLRQLYYQLVARDYIENSVKSYKRTGDLVSNARLAGLLDWSMIEDRGRETHSNPHWDSPREILRSAAYSFGMDRWVGQEHYVEVFVEKDALSGIILPVCQDLDVKFTANKGYTSSSAMYTAAKRIAREESYGRQIHIIYLGDQ
;
A
#
# COMPACT_ATOMS: atom_id res chain seq x y z
N MET A 1 17.72 1.73 -7.87
CA MET A 1 19.10 1.40 -8.25
C MET A 1 19.19 -0.05 -8.72
N LYS A 2 19.78 -0.30 -9.91
CA LYS A 2 20.15 -1.66 -10.35
C LYS A 2 21.50 -2.04 -9.76
N GLU A 3 21.53 -3.13 -9.02
CA GLU A 3 22.74 -3.67 -8.40
C GLU A 3 22.78 -5.18 -8.62
N GLN A 4 23.95 -5.69 -9.05
CA GLN A 4 24.18 -7.11 -9.28
C GLN A 4 24.93 -7.72 -8.09
N PHE A 5 24.35 -8.75 -7.50
CA PHE A 5 24.89 -9.52 -6.38
C PHE A 5 25.27 -10.95 -6.79
N VAL A 6 24.66 -11.48 -7.85
CA VAL A 6 24.92 -12.85 -8.34
C VAL A 6 25.05 -12.87 -9.86
N ASP A 7 25.81 -13.83 -10.37
CA ASP A 7 25.74 -14.23 -11.77
C ASP A 7 24.69 -15.34 -11.91
N HIS A 8 23.60 -15.07 -12.63
CA HIS A 8 22.51 -16.01 -12.84
C HIS A 8 22.21 -16.13 -14.34
N LYS A 9 22.27 -17.36 -14.86
CA LYS A 9 21.91 -17.64 -16.26
C LYS A 9 20.40 -17.78 -16.40
N PHE A 10 19.78 -16.91 -17.20
CA PHE A 10 18.37 -16.98 -17.54
C PHE A 10 18.17 -17.65 -18.90
N SER A 11 17.05 -18.37 -19.07
CA SER A 11 16.63 -18.81 -20.40
C SER A 11 16.16 -17.62 -21.23
N LYS A 12 16.07 -17.79 -22.56
CA LYS A 12 15.50 -16.76 -23.44
C LYS A 12 14.08 -16.36 -23.06
N SER A 13 13.24 -17.32 -22.68
CA SER A 13 11.86 -17.05 -22.24
C SER A 13 11.81 -16.28 -20.93
N SER A 14 12.71 -16.59 -19.99
CA SER A 14 12.84 -15.85 -18.74
C SER A 14 13.29 -14.41 -18.97
N LEU A 15 14.25 -14.16 -19.86
CA LEU A 15 14.70 -12.81 -20.21
C LEU A 15 13.58 -11.98 -20.82
N ALA A 16 12.84 -12.55 -21.78
CA ALA A 16 11.69 -11.87 -22.37
C ALA A 16 10.63 -11.51 -21.32
N LEU A 17 10.33 -12.41 -20.39
CA LEU A 17 9.37 -12.13 -19.31
C LEU A 17 9.92 -11.08 -18.32
N ILE A 18 11.23 -11.04 -18.05
CA ILE A 18 11.86 -9.99 -17.24
C ILE A 18 11.75 -8.62 -17.92
N GLU A 19 11.97 -8.55 -19.23
CA GLU A 19 11.78 -7.31 -20.01
C GLU A 19 10.32 -6.84 -19.96
N THR A 20 9.36 -7.76 -20.11
CA THR A 20 7.94 -7.45 -19.92
C THR A 20 7.66 -6.90 -18.52
N CYS A 21 8.21 -7.54 -17.47
CA CYS A 21 8.08 -7.05 -16.10
C CYS A 21 8.66 -5.63 -15.95
N SER A 22 9.84 -5.36 -16.51
CA SER A 22 10.46 -4.03 -16.48
C SER A 22 9.56 -2.99 -17.14
N GLY A 23 9.04 -3.27 -18.33
CA GLY A 23 8.16 -2.34 -19.05
C GLY A 23 6.87 -2.02 -18.28
N ILE A 24 6.26 -3.00 -17.62
CA ILE A 24 5.10 -2.77 -16.75
C ILE A 24 5.50 -1.88 -15.56
N LEU A 25 6.64 -2.14 -14.93
CA LEU A 25 7.10 -1.34 -13.78
C LEU A 25 7.39 0.10 -14.18
N ASP A 26 8.06 0.32 -15.31
CA ASP A 26 8.37 1.64 -15.86
C ASP A 26 7.08 2.42 -16.20
N GLU A 27 6.07 1.74 -16.77
CA GLU A 27 4.76 2.33 -17.06
C GLU A 27 4.08 2.88 -15.81
N TYR A 28 4.07 2.11 -14.71
CA TYR A 28 3.47 2.53 -13.45
C TYR A 28 4.33 3.57 -12.70
N GLU A 29 5.66 3.46 -12.77
CA GLU A 29 6.57 4.44 -12.18
C GLU A 29 6.40 5.81 -12.84
N SER A 30 6.20 5.86 -14.16
CA SER A 30 5.91 7.11 -14.89
C SER A 30 4.62 7.81 -14.44
N GLN A 31 3.71 7.08 -13.82
CA GLN A 31 2.46 7.57 -13.24
C GLN A 31 2.60 7.88 -11.73
N GLY A 32 3.80 7.72 -11.16
CA GLY A 32 4.07 7.94 -9.74
C GLY A 32 3.72 6.75 -8.83
N TYR A 33 3.46 5.57 -9.40
CA TYR A 33 3.12 4.37 -8.64
C TYR A 33 4.27 3.37 -8.59
N LYS A 34 4.50 2.78 -7.40
CA LYS A 34 5.32 1.59 -7.22
C LYS A 34 4.46 0.38 -6.98
N LEU A 35 4.74 -0.71 -7.70
CA LEU A 35 3.98 -1.94 -7.59
C LEU A 35 4.60 -2.88 -6.55
N SER A 36 3.77 -3.62 -5.83
CA SER A 36 4.19 -4.83 -5.13
C SER A 36 4.35 -6.01 -6.11
N LEU A 37 5.06 -7.06 -5.68
CA LEU A 37 5.17 -8.30 -6.46
C LEU A 37 3.79 -8.87 -6.84
N ARG A 38 2.82 -8.75 -5.91
CA ARG A 38 1.45 -9.22 -6.14
C ARG A 38 0.72 -8.39 -7.19
N GLN A 39 0.89 -7.08 -7.17
CA GLN A 39 0.31 -6.20 -8.19
C GLN A 39 0.95 -6.44 -9.56
N LEU A 40 2.28 -6.59 -9.63
CA LEU A 40 2.97 -6.95 -10.87
C LEU A 40 2.46 -8.28 -11.43
N TYR A 41 2.28 -9.30 -10.58
CA TYR A 41 1.68 -10.57 -10.99
C TYR A 41 0.29 -10.38 -11.60
N TYR A 42 -0.59 -9.58 -10.98
CA TYR A 42 -1.91 -9.33 -11.52
C TYR A 42 -1.88 -8.56 -12.84
N GLN A 43 -0.92 -7.64 -13.04
CA GLN A 43 -0.71 -6.99 -14.34
C GLN A 43 -0.33 -8.01 -15.41
N LEU A 44 0.56 -8.96 -15.09
CA LEU A 44 0.95 -10.01 -16.03
C LEU A 44 -0.22 -10.94 -16.39
N VAL A 45 -1.06 -11.30 -15.41
CA VAL A 45 -2.27 -12.12 -15.65
C VAL A 45 -3.31 -11.35 -16.46
N ALA A 46 -3.61 -10.11 -16.09
CA ALA A 46 -4.63 -9.30 -16.76
C ALA A 46 -4.27 -8.99 -18.23
N ARG A 47 -2.96 -8.95 -18.54
CA ARG A 47 -2.43 -8.76 -19.90
C ARG A 47 -2.12 -10.08 -20.61
N ASP A 48 -2.57 -11.21 -20.07
CA ASP A 48 -2.45 -12.57 -20.63
C ASP A 48 -1.00 -13.05 -20.88
N TYR A 49 -0.02 -12.51 -20.13
CA TYR A 49 1.37 -12.97 -20.22
C TYR A 49 1.61 -14.28 -19.45
N ILE A 50 0.86 -14.51 -18.38
CA ILE A 50 0.99 -15.70 -17.53
C ILE A 50 -0.38 -16.18 -17.06
N GLU A 51 -0.50 -17.47 -16.77
CA GLU A 51 -1.70 -18.06 -16.18
C GLU A 51 -1.95 -17.56 -14.75
N ASN A 52 -3.21 -17.49 -14.35
CA ASN A 52 -3.59 -17.23 -12.96
C ASN A 52 -3.55 -18.52 -12.13
N SER A 53 -2.39 -18.87 -11.58
CA SER A 53 -2.22 -20.04 -10.74
C SER A 53 -1.23 -19.82 -9.59
N VAL A 54 -1.38 -20.54 -8.49
CA VAL A 54 -0.43 -20.48 -7.35
C VAL A 54 0.99 -20.86 -7.81
N LYS A 55 1.10 -21.82 -8.74
CA LYS A 55 2.38 -22.23 -9.33
C LYS A 55 2.99 -21.12 -10.19
N SER A 56 2.17 -20.41 -10.95
CA SER A 56 2.57 -19.24 -11.74
C SER A 56 3.09 -18.13 -10.82
N TYR A 57 2.34 -17.80 -9.76
CA TYR A 57 2.73 -16.81 -8.77
C TYR A 57 4.11 -17.09 -8.15
N LYS A 58 4.35 -18.34 -7.72
CA LYS A 58 5.66 -18.74 -7.16
C LYS A 58 6.78 -18.57 -8.19
N ARG A 59 6.56 -19.03 -9.43
CA ARG A 59 7.55 -18.88 -10.52
C ARG A 59 7.86 -17.42 -10.83
N THR A 60 6.86 -16.55 -10.87
CA THR A 60 7.04 -15.11 -11.07
C THR A 60 7.83 -14.49 -9.92
N GLY A 61 7.53 -14.86 -8.66
CA GLY A 61 8.29 -14.42 -7.50
C GLY A 61 9.76 -14.81 -7.55
N ASP A 62 10.05 -16.07 -7.88
CA ASP A 62 11.42 -16.58 -8.01
C ASP A 62 12.15 -15.88 -9.18
N LEU A 63 11.49 -15.70 -10.33
CA LEU A 63 12.06 -15.03 -11.50
C LEU A 63 12.42 -13.58 -11.20
N VAL A 64 11.49 -12.82 -10.61
CA VAL A 64 11.70 -11.40 -10.26
C VAL A 64 12.81 -11.27 -9.22
N SER A 65 12.86 -12.15 -8.23
CA SER A 65 13.91 -12.14 -7.19
C SER A 65 15.28 -12.40 -7.80
N ASN A 66 15.42 -13.42 -8.64
CA ASN A 66 16.67 -13.72 -9.34
C ASN A 66 17.08 -12.58 -10.29
N ALA A 67 16.13 -11.99 -11.01
CA ALA A 67 16.39 -10.86 -11.91
C ALA A 67 16.90 -9.62 -11.16
N ARG A 68 16.37 -9.34 -9.96
CA ARG A 68 16.89 -8.26 -9.08
C ARG A 68 18.31 -8.57 -8.60
N LEU A 69 18.54 -9.80 -8.12
CA LEU A 69 19.89 -10.23 -7.69
C LEU A 69 20.92 -10.19 -8.83
N ALA A 70 20.49 -10.44 -10.07
CA ALA A 70 21.34 -10.36 -11.26
C ALA A 70 21.47 -8.93 -11.82
N GLY A 71 20.88 -7.91 -11.20
CA GLY A 71 20.93 -6.52 -11.65
C GLY A 71 20.08 -6.19 -12.89
N LEU A 72 19.18 -7.09 -13.30
CA LEU A 72 18.32 -6.89 -14.47
C LEU A 72 17.09 -6.03 -14.15
N LEU A 73 16.55 -6.17 -12.93
CA LEU A 73 15.46 -5.34 -12.41
C LEU A 73 15.95 -4.43 -11.29
N ASP A 74 15.43 -3.20 -11.27
CA ASP A 74 15.79 -2.21 -10.25
C ASP A 74 15.16 -2.57 -8.89
N TRP A 75 15.96 -2.45 -7.81
CA TRP A 75 15.52 -2.72 -6.45
C TRP A 75 14.41 -1.77 -5.94
N SER A 76 14.29 -0.55 -6.47
CA SER A 76 13.30 0.43 -6.04
C SER A 76 11.97 0.35 -6.79
N MET A 77 11.88 -0.43 -7.86
CA MET A 77 10.66 -0.56 -8.68
C MET A 77 9.59 -1.43 -8.02
N ILE A 78 9.97 -2.37 -7.14
CA ILE A 78 9.05 -3.27 -6.47
C ILE A 78 9.09 -3.07 -4.95
N GLU A 79 7.94 -2.69 -4.39
CA GLU A 79 7.75 -2.42 -2.97
C GLU A 79 6.89 -3.51 -2.30
N ASP A 80 7.49 -4.28 -1.40
CA ASP A 80 6.76 -5.28 -0.61
C ASP A 80 6.13 -4.63 0.62
N ARG A 81 4.88 -4.17 0.47
CA ARG A 81 4.11 -3.42 1.48
C ARG A 81 3.67 -4.25 2.72
N GLY A 82 4.43 -5.26 3.11
CA GLY A 82 4.16 -6.12 4.27
C GLY A 82 5.38 -6.43 5.13
N ARG A 83 6.56 -5.88 4.80
CA ARG A 83 7.81 -6.09 5.56
C ARG A 83 8.37 -4.75 5.98
N GLU A 84 7.70 -4.10 6.92
CA GLU A 84 8.21 -2.89 7.56
C GLU A 84 9.25 -3.28 8.61
N THR A 85 10.51 -2.94 8.36
CA THR A 85 11.52 -2.93 9.43
C THR A 85 11.25 -1.70 10.29
N HIS A 86 10.59 -1.91 11.43
CA HIS A 86 10.46 -0.86 12.42
C HIS A 86 11.83 -0.54 13.00
N SER A 87 12.31 0.66 12.72
CA SER A 87 13.48 1.25 13.37
C SER A 87 13.03 2.48 14.15
N ASN A 88 13.73 2.78 15.24
CA ASN A 88 13.47 4.02 15.96
C ASN A 88 13.92 5.21 15.09
N PRO A 89 13.14 6.30 15.03
CA PRO A 89 13.62 7.51 14.38
C PRO A 89 14.81 8.06 15.18
N HIS A 90 15.91 8.30 14.48
CA HIS A 90 17.09 8.95 15.01
C HIS A 90 17.29 10.26 14.24
N TRP A 91 17.80 11.28 14.92
CA TRP A 91 18.08 12.59 14.34
C TRP A 91 19.46 13.04 14.79
N ASP A 92 20.27 13.53 13.86
CA ASP A 92 21.63 13.98 14.15
C ASP A 92 21.64 15.43 14.66
N SER A 93 20.50 16.13 14.57
CA SER A 93 20.34 17.46 15.14
C SER A 93 18.89 17.82 15.52
N PRO A 94 18.68 18.78 16.44
CA PRO A 94 17.35 19.31 16.75
C PRO A 94 16.60 19.88 15.54
N ARG A 95 17.31 20.32 14.49
CA ARG A 95 16.68 20.86 13.28
C ARG A 95 15.96 19.78 12.49
N GLU A 96 16.47 18.55 12.48
CA GLU A 96 15.88 17.44 11.71
C GLU A 96 14.59 16.95 12.32
N ILE A 97 14.51 16.83 13.65
CA ILE A 97 13.26 16.51 14.34
C ILE A 97 12.21 17.61 14.13
N LEU A 98 12.60 18.88 14.15
CA LEU A 98 11.69 19.99 13.86
C LEU A 98 11.18 19.95 12.41
N ARG A 99 12.04 19.62 11.44
CA ARG A 99 11.61 19.46 10.04
C ARG A 99 10.66 18.27 9.86
N SER A 100 10.93 17.15 10.52
CA SER A 100 10.06 15.98 10.52
C SER A 100 8.68 16.33 11.12
N ALA A 101 8.66 16.98 12.28
CA ALA A 101 7.45 17.44 12.94
C ALA A 101 6.66 18.44 12.07
N ALA A 102 7.34 19.36 11.38
CA ALA A 102 6.71 20.30 10.47
C ALA A 102 6.07 19.61 9.27
N TYR A 103 6.71 18.56 8.73
CA TYR A 103 6.17 17.79 7.61
C TYR A 103 4.94 16.97 8.01
N SER A 104 4.92 16.43 9.24
CA SER A 104 3.78 15.66 9.76
C SER A 104 2.73 16.51 10.49
N PHE A 105 2.90 17.82 10.55
CA PHE A 105 1.99 18.69 11.29
C PHE A 105 0.64 18.77 10.57
N GLY A 106 -0.38 18.20 11.20
CA GLY A 106 -1.78 18.30 10.78
C GLY A 106 -2.62 18.90 11.90
N MET A 107 -3.54 19.79 11.53
CA MET A 107 -4.63 20.18 12.41
C MET A 107 -5.84 19.30 12.12
N ASP A 108 -6.56 18.90 13.17
CA ASP A 108 -7.82 18.18 13.05
C ASP A 108 -8.85 19.08 12.35
N ARG A 109 -9.20 18.72 11.11
CA ARG A 109 -10.11 19.50 10.26
C ARG A 109 -11.58 19.40 10.70
N TRP A 110 -11.89 18.47 11.60
CA TRP A 110 -13.25 18.24 12.12
C TRP A 110 -13.56 19.09 13.35
N VAL A 111 -12.57 19.78 13.93
CA VAL A 111 -12.82 20.70 15.04
C VAL A 111 -13.82 21.78 14.63
N GLY A 112 -14.95 21.84 15.34
CA GLY A 112 -16.01 22.81 15.10
C GLY A 112 -17.02 22.44 14.00
N GLN A 113 -16.86 21.28 13.33
CA GLN A 113 -17.84 20.80 12.35
C GLN A 113 -19.06 20.18 13.05
N GLU A 114 -20.25 20.40 12.48
CA GLU A 114 -21.51 19.82 12.95
C GLU A 114 -21.63 18.33 12.60
N HIS A 115 -21.04 17.93 11.47
CA HIS A 115 -21.04 16.56 10.99
C HIS A 115 -19.68 15.91 11.20
N TYR A 116 -19.68 14.62 11.52
CA TYR A 116 -18.47 13.79 11.62
C TYR A 116 -18.62 12.58 10.71
N VAL A 117 -17.61 12.31 9.87
CA VAL A 117 -17.65 11.24 8.86
C VAL A 117 -16.51 10.24 9.09
N GLU A 118 -16.83 8.96 9.03
CA GLU A 118 -15.85 7.88 8.90
C GLU A 118 -16.18 6.95 7.73
N VAL A 119 -15.16 6.36 7.13
CA VAL A 119 -15.28 5.40 6.03
C VAL A 119 -14.79 4.02 6.49
N PHE A 120 -15.60 3.00 6.25
CA PHE A 120 -15.32 1.60 6.55
C PHE A 120 -15.37 0.79 5.26
N VAL A 121 -14.35 -0.01 5.02
CA VAL A 121 -14.33 -0.97 3.90
C VAL A 121 -14.23 -2.39 4.43
N GLU A 122 -14.93 -3.32 3.79
CA GLU A 122 -14.84 -4.74 4.15
C GLU A 122 -13.53 -5.37 3.66
N LYS A 123 -13.19 -5.12 2.40
CA LYS A 123 -12.03 -5.72 1.73
C LYS A 123 -10.86 -4.74 1.66
N ASP A 124 -9.69 -5.18 2.13
CA ASP A 124 -8.45 -4.39 2.12
C ASP A 124 -7.99 -4.00 0.70
N ALA A 125 -8.46 -4.71 -0.32
CA ALA A 125 -8.19 -4.39 -1.73
C ALA A 125 -8.65 -2.96 -2.10
N LEU A 126 -9.68 -2.44 -1.43
CA LEU A 126 -10.19 -1.08 -1.65
C LEU A 126 -9.34 0.00 -0.97
N SER A 127 -8.49 -0.37 -0.01
CA SER A 127 -7.65 0.57 0.74
C SER A 127 -6.75 1.39 -0.18
N GLY A 128 -6.21 0.80 -1.24
CA GLY A 128 -5.32 1.49 -2.18
C GLY A 128 -5.97 2.64 -2.96
N ILE A 129 -7.30 2.66 -3.08
CA ILE A 129 -8.06 3.68 -3.82
C ILE A 129 -8.73 4.66 -2.85
N ILE A 130 -9.29 4.15 -1.74
CA ILE A 130 -10.10 4.94 -0.81
C ILE A 130 -9.24 5.68 0.21
N LEU A 131 -8.12 5.09 0.67
CA LEU A 131 -7.27 5.71 1.69
C LEU A 131 -6.68 7.06 1.25
N PRO A 132 -6.17 7.24 0.01
CA PRO A 132 -5.67 8.55 -0.44
C PRO A 132 -6.74 9.65 -0.35
N VAL A 133 -7.96 9.36 -0.79
CA VAL A 133 -9.09 10.30 -0.72
C VAL A 133 -9.45 10.63 0.74
N CYS A 134 -9.46 9.63 1.61
CA CYS A 134 -9.72 9.83 3.04
C CYS A 134 -8.63 10.69 3.69
N GLN A 135 -7.36 10.46 3.36
CA GLN A 135 -6.22 11.25 3.86
C GLN A 135 -6.30 12.72 3.40
N ASP A 136 -6.64 12.95 2.12
CA ASP A 136 -6.79 14.30 1.56
C ASP A 136 -7.92 15.08 2.25
N LEU A 137 -8.98 14.40 2.68
CA LEU A 137 -10.14 14.98 3.37
C LEU A 137 -10.06 14.94 4.90
N ASP A 138 -8.99 14.39 5.47
CA ASP A 138 -8.85 14.14 6.93
C ASP A 138 -9.95 13.23 7.49
N VAL A 139 -10.55 12.37 6.66
CA VAL A 139 -11.60 11.41 7.03
C VAL A 139 -10.95 10.14 7.60
N LYS A 140 -11.46 9.61 8.71
CA LYS A 140 -10.94 8.36 9.27
C LYS A 140 -11.37 7.17 8.41
N PHE A 141 -10.42 6.28 8.15
CA PHE A 141 -10.62 5.09 7.33
C PHE A 141 -10.32 3.81 8.11
N THR A 142 -11.19 2.81 8.02
CA THR A 142 -11.02 1.49 8.64
C THR A 142 -11.25 0.37 7.62
N ALA A 143 -10.26 -0.52 7.45
CA ALA A 143 -10.41 -1.74 6.65
C ALA A 143 -10.63 -2.96 7.55
N ASN A 144 -11.78 -3.62 7.41
CA ASN A 144 -12.21 -4.74 8.26
C ASN A 144 -11.64 -6.11 7.83
N LYS A 145 -10.95 -6.18 6.68
CA LYS A 145 -10.25 -7.36 6.14
C LYS A 145 -11.05 -8.67 6.24
N GLY A 146 -12.36 -8.63 6.01
CA GLY A 146 -13.28 -9.78 6.05
C GLY A 146 -13.77 -10.22 7.45
N TYR A 147 -13.07 -9.90 8.55
CA TYR A 147 -13.59 -10.09 9.91
C TYR A 147 -13.03 -9.02 10.85
N THR A 148 -13.90 -8.14 11.35
CA THR A 148 -13.48 -7.10 12.30
C THR A 148 -13.24 -7.70 13.67
N SER A 149 -12.07 -7.45 14.26
CA SER A 149 -11.80 -7.86 15.64
C SER A 149 -12.70 -7.10 16.61
N SER A 150 -13.11 -7.76 17.70
CA SER A 150 -13.90 -7.12 18.77
C SER A 150 -13.19 -5.90 19.37
N SER A 151 -11.86 -5.93 19.45
CA SER A 151 -11.04 -4.79 19.90
C SER A 151 -11.10 -3.59 18.94
N ALA A 152 -11.10 -3.83 17.62
CA ALA A 152 -11.24 -2.76 16.63
C ALA A 152 -12.64 -2.13 16.70
N MET A 153 -13.69 -2.94 16.82
CA MET A 153 -15.06 -2.45 17.01
C MET A 153 -15.23 -1.66 18.32
N TYR A 154 -14.65 -2.14 19.42
CA TYR A 154 -14.68 -1.42 20.70
C TYR A 154 -14.02 -0.04 20.58
N THR A 155 -12.86 0.03 19.94
CA THR A 155 -12.11 1.29 19.75
C THR A 155 -12.88 2.26 18.85
N ALA A 156 -13.47 1.77 17.76
CA ALA A 156 -14.31 2.57 16.88
C ALA A 156 -15.54 3.11 17.62
N ALA A 157 -16.27 2.25 18.33
CA ALA A 157 -17.45 2.65 19.10
C ALA A 157 -17.13 3.70 20.16
N LYS A 158 -16.03 3.55 20.92
CA LYS A 158 -15.60 4.54 21.92
C LYS A 158 -15.27 5.90 21.30
N ARG A 159 -14.66 5.90 20.12
CA ARG A 159 -14.36 7.12 19.38
C ARG A 159 -15.63 7.78 18.85
N ILE A 160 -16.51 7.02 18.22
CA ILE A 160 -17.80 7.52 17.71
C ILE A 160 -18.65 8.12 18.83
N ALA A 161 -18.78 7.42 19.97
CA ALA A 161 -19.52 7.92 21.12
C ALA A 161 -18.93 9.23 21.69
N ARG A 162 -17.61 9.43 21.58
CA ARG A 162 -16.96 10.69 21.96
C ARG A 162 -17.39 11.82 21.03
N GLU A 163 -17.37 11.60 19.72
CA GLU A 163 -17.81 12.60 18.74
C GLU A 163 -19.28 12.96 18.91
N GLU A 164 -20.13 11.95 19.18
CA GLU A 164 -21.54 12.16 19.51
C GLU A 164 -21.72 13.00 20.77
N SER A 165 -20.89 12.79 21.80
CA SER A 165 -20.91 13.60 23.03
C SER A 165 -20.53 15.08 22.80
N TYR A 166 -19.85 15.39 21.69
CA TYR A 166 -19.61 16.77 21.26
C TYR A 166 -20.79 17.37 20.47
N GLY A 167 -21.92 16.65 20.38
CA GLY A 167 -23.12 17.09 19.68
C GLY A 167 -23.02 16.94 18.16
N ARG A 168 -22.02 16.20 17.66
CA ARG A 168 -21.82 16.01 16.21
C ARG A 168 -22.77 14.94 15.68
N GLN A 169 -23.33 15.18 14.50
CA GLN A 169 -24.08 14.16 13.78
C GLN A 169 -23.10 13.20 13.08
N ILE A 170 -23.18 11.93 13.44
CA ILE A 170 -22.27 10.89 12.96
C ILE A 170 -22.76 10.29 11.65
N HIS A 171 -21.87 10.18 10.67
CA HIS A 171 -22.09 9.51 9.39
C HIS A 171 -21.02 8.44 9.18
N ILE A 172 -21.45 7.21 8.91
CA ILE A 172 -20.55 6.09 8.62
C ILE A 172 -20.81 5.64 7.19
N ILE A 173 -19.83 5.81 6.32
CA ILE A 173 -19.88 5.32 4.94
C ILE A 173 -19.29 3.91 4.94
N TYR A 174 -20.13 2.90 4.74
CA TYR A 174 -19.71 1.50 4.66
C TYR A 174 -19.69 1.01 3.22
N LEU A 175 -18.56 0.43 2.81
CA LEU A 175 -18.33 -0.17 1.49
C LEU A 175 -18.06 -1.67 1.68
N GLY A 176 -19.08 -2.49 1.43
CA GLY A 176 -18.99 -3.95 1.43
C GLY A 176 -19.43 -4.53 0.10
N ASP A 177 -19.07 -5.79 -0.15
CA ASP A 177 -19.61 -6.54 -1.28
C ASP A 177 -20.93 -7.22 -0.85
N GLN A 178 -21.88 -7.34 -1.78
CA GLN A 178 -23.11 -8.13 -1.57
C GLN A 178 -22.85 -9.64 -1.69
#